data_AF-A0A956C1W2-F1
#
_entry.id   AF-A0A956C1W2-F1
#
_cell.length_a   1.000
_cell.length_b   1.000
_cell.length_c   1.000
_cell.angle_alpha   90.00
_cell.angle_beta   90.00
_cell.angle_gamma   90.00
#
_symmetry.space_group_name_H-M   'P 1'
#
loop_
_entity.id
_entity.type
_entity.pdbx_description
1 polymer ?
#
loop_
_entity_poly.entity_id
_entity_poly.type
_entity_poly.pdbx_seq_one_letter_code
_entity_poly.pdbx_strand_id
1 'polypeptide(L)'
;MSTKNLNDWLLDNRVRDRLIKAGAVSEKDIEKAIAALPDLESHCETISIPQPALDLPEEDDDQDDDDDVVDAAATNGAAEPA
;
A
#
# COMPACT_ATOMS: atom_id res chain seq x y z
N MET A 1 -40.22 1.06 20.58
CA MET A 1 -39.36 -0.10 20.22
C MET A 1 -38.08 0.02 21.02
N SER A 2 -37.86 -0.85 22.02
CA SER A 2 -36.65 -0.82 22.83
C SER A 2 -35.46 -1.29 22.01
N THR A 3 -34.51 -0.39 21.74
CA THR A 3 -33.23 -0.70 21.12
C THR A 3 -32.40 -1.41 22.18
N LYS A 4 -32.47 -2.74 22.25
CA LYS A 4 -31.45 -3.51 22.96
C LYS A 4 -30.11 -3.08 22.35
N ASN A 5 -29.25 -2.46 23.16
CA ASN A 5 -27.86 -2.25 22.80
C ASN A 5 -27.23 -3.64 22.71
N LEU A 6 -27.26 -4.24 21.51
CA LEU A 6 -26.54 -5.48 21.25
C LEU A 6 -25.06 -5.13 21.30
N ASN A 7 -24.38 -5.68 22.30
CA ASN A 7 -22.94 -5.58 22.41
C ASN A 7 -22.30 -6.30 21.21
N ASP A 8 -21.24 -5.74 20.62
CA ASP A 8 -20.61 -6.27 19.39
C ASP A 8 -20.18 -7.74 19.53
N TRP A 9 -19.81 -8.16 20.74
CA TRP A 9 -19.47 -9.55 21.06
C TRP A 9 -20.62 -10.53 20.79
N LEU A 10 -21.87 -10.11 20.94
CA LEU A 10 -23.04 -10.96 20.67
C LEU A 10 -23.24 -11.24 19.17
N LEU A 11 -22.65 -10.40 18.32
CA LEU A 11 -22.72 -10.49 16.87
C LEU A 11 -21.45 -11.12 16.26
N ASP A 12 -20.42 -11.39 17.08
CA ASP A 12 -19.17 -12.01 16.64
C ASP A 12 -19.43 -13.43 16.09
N ASN A 13 -18.97 -13.68 14.86
CA ASN A 13 -19.18 -14.93 14.13
C ASN A 13 -18.75 -16.19 14.90
N ARG A 14 -17.77 -16.10 15.79
CA ARG A 14 -17.23 -17.24 16.56
C ARG A 14 -18.19 -17.72 17.65
N VAL A 15 -19.03 -16.82 18.18
CA VAL A 15 -19.95 -17.12 19.28
C VAL A 15 -21.41 -17.05 18.86
N ARG A 16 -21.72 -16.38 17.75
CA ARG A 16 -23.06 -16.19 17.19
C ARG A 16 -23.87 -17.48 17.13
N ASP A 17 -23.33 -18.54 16.53
CA ASP A 17 -24.05 -19.82 16.37
C ASP A 17 -24.45 -20.45 17.71
N ARG A 18 -23.60 -20.32 18.74
CA ARG A 18 -23.91 -20.80 20.08
C ARG A 18 -24.97 -19.93 20.74
N LEU A 19 -24.89 -18.61 20.56
CA LEU A 19 -25.84 -17.67 21.13
C LEU A 19 -27.23 -17.77 20.50
N ILE A 20 -27.31 -18.08 19.19
CA ILE A 20 -28.56 -18.40 18.51
C ILE A 20 -29.18 -19.66 19.10
N LYS A 21 -28.39 -20.74 19.25
CA LYS A 21 -28.87 -21.99 19.86
C LYS A 21 -29.31 -21.81 21.32
N ALA A 22 -28.65 -20.92 22.05
CA ALA A 22 -28.99 -20.57 23.42
C ALA A 22 -30.20 -19.60 23.53
N GLY A 23 -30.73 -19.09 22.40
CA GLY A 23 -31.83 -18.13 22.37
C GLY A 23 -31.46 -16.73 22.87
N ALA A 24 -30.17 -16.43 23.02
CA ALA A 24 -29.69 -15.13 23.49
C ALA A 24 -29.77 -14.05 22.39
N VAL A 25 -29.68 -14.45 21.12
CA VAL A 25 -29.77 -13.60 19.94
C VAL A 25 -30.63 -14.32 18.90
N SER A 26 -31.53 -13.60 18.22
CA SER A 26 -32.30 -14.14 17.09
C SER A 26 -31.70 -13.73 15.75
N GLU A 27 -31.99 -14.49 14.70
CA GLU A 27 -31.59 -14.15 13.32
C GLU A 27 -32.07 -12.76 12.91
N LYS A 28 -33.28 -12.37 13.33
CA LYS A 28 -33.84 -11.03 13.07
C LYS A 28 -33.05 -9.90 13.74
N ASP A 29 -32.48 -10.16 14.92
CA ASP A 29 -31.66 -9.16 15.60
C ASP A 29 -30.35 -8.93 14.85
N ILE A 30 -29.79 -9.99 14.25
CA ILE A 30 -28.57 -9.92 13.43
C ILE A 30 -28.85 -9.18 12.12
N GLU A 31 -29.93 -9.52 11.42
CA GLU A 31 -30.34 -8.82 10.20
C GLU A 31 -30.54 -7.33 10.43
N LYS A 32 -31.21 -6.98 11.54
CA LYS A 32 -31.43 -5.58 11.92
C LYS A 32 -30.13 -4.87 12.26
N ALA A 33 -29.19 -5.53 12.93
CA ALA A 33 -27.89 -4.96 13.24
C ALA A 33 -27.09 -4.70 11.96
N ILE A 34 -27.05 -5.66 11.03
CA ILE A 34 -26.36 -5.52 9.74
C ILE A 34 -26.97 -4.38 8.91
N ALA A 35 -28.30 -4.32 8.83
CA ALA A 35 -29.00 -3.26 8.09
C ALA A 35 -28.80 -1.86 8.70
N ALA A 36 -28.41 -1.78 9.98
CA ALA A 36 -28.13 -0.53 10.67
C ALA A 36 -26.64 -0.12 10.58
N LEU A 37 -25.77 -0.98 10.03
CA LEU A 37 -24.36 -0.63 9.86
C LEU A 37 -24.23 0.49 8.81
N PRO A 38 -23.45 1.53 9.09
CA PRO A 38 -23.19 2.58 8.12
C PRO A 38 -22.42 2.03 6.92
N ASP A 39 -22.68 2.59 5.75
CA ASP A 39 -21.90 2.28 4.55
C ASP A 39 -20.50 2.89 4.69
N LEU A 40 -19.51 2.03 4.88
CA LEU A 40 -18.14 2.40 5.28
C LEU A 40 -17.22 2.69 4.09
N GLU A 41 -17.70 2.54 2.84
CA GLU A 41 -16.88 2.77 1.63
C GLU A 41 -16.23 4.17 1.63
N SER A 42 -16.92 5.17 2.20
CA SER A 42 -16.44 6.56 2.27
C SER A 42 -15.58 6.89 3.50
N HIS A 43 -15.34 5.95 4.43
CA HIS A 43 -14.61 6.18 5.68
C HIS A 43 -13.18 5.62 5.66
N CYS A 44 -12.60 5.44 4.48
CA CYS A 44 -11.24 4.95 4.32
C CYS A 44 -10.25 6.11 4.42
N GLU A 45 -9.43 6.13 5.48
CA GLU A 45 -8.26 7.02 5.52
C GLU A 45 -7.13 6.38 4.71
N THR A 46 -6.57 7.12 3.75
CA THR A 46 -5.44 6.61 2.96
C THR A 46 -4.17 6.73 3.80
N ILE A 47 -3.68 5.60 4.31
CA ILE A 47 -2.41 5.53 5.02
C ILE A 47 -1.32 5.15 4.03
N SER A 48 -0.40 6.08 3.75
CA SER A 48 0.80 5.77 2.96
C SER A 48 1.89 5.24 3.89
N ILE A 49 2.27 3.98 3.72
CA ILE A 49 3.41 3.37 4.40
C ILE A 49 4.51 3.21 3.35
N PRO A 50 5.73 3.74 3.57
CA PRO A 50 6.82 3.61 2.61
C PRO A 50 7.10 2.14 2.34
N GLN A 51 7.31 1.79 1.07
CA GLN A 51 7.67 0.44 0.69
C GLN A 51 9.18 0.26 0.87
N PRO A 52 9.64 -0.50 1.86
CA PRO A 52 11.08 -0.60 2.15
C PRO A 52 11.90 -1.16 0.98
N ALA A 53 11.28 -1.90 0.06
CA ALA A 53 11.95 -2.45 -1.12
C ALA A 53 12.06 -1.49 -2.30
N LEU A 54 11.30 -0.38 -2.31
CA LEU A 54 11.30 0.61 -3.39
C LEU A 54 11.90 1.95 -2.96
N ASP A 55 12.02 2.17 -1.66
CA ASP A 55 12.52 3.42 -1.05
C ASP A 55 14.02 3.32 -0.71
N LEU A 56 14.79 2.58 -1.52
CA LEU A 56 16.25 2.59 -1.45
C LEU A 56 16.74 3.88 -2.10
N PRO A 57 17.74 4.58 -1.51
CA PRO A 57 18.36 5.71 -2.17
C PRO A 57 18.88 5.26 -3.54
N GLU A 58 18.58 6.02 -4.60
CA GLU A 58 19.20 5.82 -5.90
C GLU A 58 20.71 5.81 -5.66
N GLU A 59 21.35 4.68 -5.99
CA GLU A 59 22.81 4.61 -6.01
C GLU A 59 23.22 5.62 -7.09
N ASP A 60 23.85 6.73 -6.67
CA ASP A 60 24.54 7.65 -7.56
C ASP A 60 25.52 6.80 -8.39
N ASP A 61 25.14 6.52 -9.63
CA ASP A 61 25.99 5.89 -10.64
C ASP A 61 27.03 6.96 -11.02
N ASP A 62 27.99 7.17 -10.12
CA ASP A 62 29.05 8.15 -10.23
C ASP A 62 29.77 7.94 -11.57
N GLN A 63 29.79 9.03 -12.34
CA GLN A 63 30.36 9.16 -13.68
C GLN A 63 31.82 8.68 -13.74
N ASP A 64 32.06 7.57 -14.45
CA ASP A 64 33.37 7.30 -15.06
C ASP A 64 33.48 8.14 -16.35
N ASP A 65 33.64 9.46 -16.19
CA ASP A 65 34.18 10.34 -17.23
C ASP A 65 35.70 10.03 -17.36
N ASP A 66 36.04 8.97 -18.08
CA ASP A 66 37.40 8.76 -18.58
C ASP A 66 37.70 9.80 -19.67
N ASP A 67 38.07 11.01 -19.22
CA ASP A 67 38.77 12.04 -19.98
C ASP A 67 40.12 11.48 -20.46
N ASP A 68 40.12 10.73 -21.56
CA ASP A 68 41.35 10.28 -22.20
C ASP A 68 42.04 11.49 -22.86
N VAL A 69 43.15 11.85 -22.23
CA VAL A 69 43.95 13.05 -22.40
C VAL A 69 44.28 13.34 -23.87
N VAL A 70 44.03 14.57 -24.31
CA VAL A 70 44.53 15.11 -25.58
C VAL A 70 46.05 15.32 -25.51
N ASP A 71 46.85 14.35 -25.92
CA ASP A 71 48.29 14.60 -26.13
C ASP A 71 48.54 15.21 -27.51
N ALA A 72 48.66 16.53 -27.53
CA ALA A 72 49.07 17.30 -28.67
C ALA A 72 50.58 17.20 -28.88
N ALA A 73 51.03 16.36 -29.82
CA ALA A 73 52.38 16.42 -30.38
C ALA A 73 52.33 16.63 -31.90
N ALA A 74 52.54 17.89 -32.30
CA ALA A 74 52.63 18.34 -33.68
C ALA A 74 53.90 17.80 -34.37
N THR A 75 53.77 17.29 -35.61
CA THR A 75 54.84 17.39 -36.62
C THR A 75 54.25 17.62 -38.02
N ASN A 76 54.53 18.79 -38.58
CA ASN A 76 54.27 19.16 -39.97
C ASN A 76 54.98 18.21 -40.95
N GLY A 77 54.27 17.77 -41.99
CA GLY A 77 54.86 17.05 -43.12
C GLY A 77 53.97 17.20 -44.36
N ALA A 78 54.42 18.06 -45.28
CA ALA A 78 53.75 18.43 -46.51
C ALA A 78 53.68 17.31 -47.56
N ALA A 79 52.71 17.47 -48.48
CA ALA A 79 52.68 17.10 -49.91
C ALA A 79 51.64 16.06 -50.35
N GLU A 80 50.56 16.56 -50.97
CA GLU A 80 49.82 15.95 -52.09
C GLU A 80 50.42 16.50 -53.42
N PRO A 81 50.03 16.07 -54.64
CA PRO A 81 49.54 14.79 -55.18
C PRO A 81 50.35 14.33 -56.42
N ALA A 82 50.00 13.19 -57.02
CA ALA A 82 50.15 12.94 -58.46
C ALA A 82 48.98 12.08 -58.98
#